data_AF-A0A1H3QBT1-F1
#
_entry.id   AF-A0A1H3QBT1-F1
#
_cell.length_a   1.000
_cell.length_b   1.000
_cell.length_c   1.000
_cell.angle_alpha   90.00
_cell.angle_beta   90.00
_cell.angle_gamma   90.00
#
_symmetry.space_group_name_H-M   'P 1'
#
loop_
_entity.id
_entity.type
_entity.pdbx_description
1 polymer ?
#
loop_
_entity_poly.entity_id
_entity_poly.type
_entity_poly.pdbx_seq_one_letter_code
_entity_poly.pdbx_strand_id
1 'polypeptide(L)'
;METNKRKKGNELFKNVIKRLEDKAPEGNREFAEITYDELKDALDEIAKDLVYNYLIFEKEVSFDIFLSNLKIYLYIIKNRL
;
A
#
# COMPACT_ATOMS: atom_id res chain seq x y z
N MET A 1 -24.56 -12.82 0.04
CA MET A 1 -24.05 -11.50 0.46
C MET A 1 -22.53 -11.37 0.35
N GLU A 2 -21.73 -12.44 0.47
CA GLU A 2 -20.25 -12.38 0.39
C GLU A 2 -19.69 -11.99 -0.99
N THR A 3 -20.34 -12.40 -2.08
CA THR A 3 -19.92 -12.10 -3.46
C THR A 3 -19.91 -10.59 -3.76
N ASN A 4 -20.79 -9.82 -3.11
CA ASN A 4 -20.88 -8.38 -3.31
C ASN A 4 -19.78 -7.62 -2.52
N LYS A 5 -19.40 -8.11 -1.33
CA LYS A 5 -18.27 -7.57 -0.55
C LYS A 5 -16.93 -7.78 -1.27
N ARG A 6 -16.68 -8.98 -1.83
CA ARG A 6 -15.44 -9.27 -2.56
C ARG A 6 -15.29 -8.43 -3.84
N LYS A 7 -16.38 -8.25 -4.60
CA LYS A 7 -16.38 -7.34 -5.76
C LYS A 7 -16.02 -5.91 -5.39
N LYS A 8 -16.63 -5.38 -4.32
CA LYS A 8 -16.36 -4.02 -3.83
C LYS A 8 -14.92 -3.85 -3.35
N GLY A 9 -14.35 -4.86 -2.69
CA GLY A 9 -12.93 -4.86 -2.29
C GLY A 9 -11.97 -4.80 -3.48
N ASN A 10 -12.24 -5.59 -4.52
CA ASN A 10 -11.44 -5.60 -5.75
C ASN A 10 -11.49 -4.27 -6.53
N GLU A 11 -12.63 -3.58 -6.57
CA GLU A 11 -12.70 -2.25 -7.18
C GLU A 11 -11.93 -1.21 -6.36
N LEU A 12 -12.05 -1.27 -5.03
CA LEU A 12 -11.31 -0.38 -4.14
C LEU A 12 -9.80 -0.56 -4.33
N PHE A 13 -9.32 -1.80 -4.41
CA PHE A 13 -7.94 -2.15 -4.70
C PHE A 13 -7.44 -1.54 -6.01
N LYS A 14 -8.18 -1.74 -7.11
CA LYS A 14 -7.82 -1.16 -8.42
C LYS A 14 -7.72 0.36 -8.37
N ASN A 15 -8.63 1.00 -7.63
CA ASN A 15 -8.61 2.45 -7.45
C ASN A 15 -7.42 2.94 -6.62
N VAL A 16 -7.01 2.18 -5.59
CA VAL A 16 -5.82 2.50 -4.79
C VAL A 16 -4.57 2.37 -5.65
N ILE A 17 -4.38 1.25 -6.35
CA ILE A 17 -3.23 1.05 -7.25
C ILE A 17 -3.17 2.17 -8.29
N LYS A 18 -4.28 2.46 -8.97
CA LYS A 18 -4.34 3.54 -9.96
C LYS A 18 -3.94 4.90 -9.38
N ARG A 19 -4.39 5.24 -8.16
CA ARG A 19 -4.00 6.50 -7.50
C ARG A 19 -2.53 6.54 -7.09
N LEU A 20 -1.96 5.40 -6.72
CA LEU A 20 -0.53 5.28 -6.41
C LEU A 20 0.30 5.47 -7.69
N GLU A 21 -0.15 4.90 -8.81
CA GLU A 21 0.46 5.09 -10.14
C GLU A 21 0.34 6.54 -10.61
N ASP A 22 -0.85 7.16 -10.51
CA ASP A 22 -1.12 8.53 -10.95
C ASP A 22 -0.31 9.58 -10.15
N LYS A 23 -0.01 9.29 -8.87
CA LYS A 23 0.74 10.20 -7.99
C LYS A 23 2.24 9.93 -7.96
N ALA A 24 2.71 8.85 -8.57
CA ALA A 24 4.12 8.58 -8.68
C ALA A 24 4.72 9.41 -9.82
N PRO A 25 5.69 10.30 -9.57
CA PRO A 25 6.24 11.23 -10.56
C PRO A 25 6.99 10.52 -11.71
N GLU A 26 7.34 9.25 -11.55
CA GLU A 26 7.93 8.41 -12.59
C GLU A 26 7.22 7.06 -12.61
N GLY A 27 6.85 6.59 -13.82
CA GLY A 27 6.03 5.40 -14.04
C GLY A 27 6.56 4.16 -13.33
N ASN A 28 6.01 3.86 -12.16
CA ASN A 28 6.39 2.70 -11.37
C ASN A 28 5.59 1.48 -11.84
N ARG A 29 6.11 0.80 -12.87
CA ARG A 29 5.63 -0.54 -13.30
C ARG A 29 5.68 -1.58 -12.17
N GLU A 30 6.35 -1.27 -11.06
CA GLU A 30 6.45 -2.11 -9.85
C GLU A 30 5.07 -2.45 -9.24
N PHE A 31 4.06 -1.58 -9.43
CA PHE A 31 2.72 -1.84 -8.90
C PHE A 31 1.85 -2.74 -9.79
N ALA A 32 2.24 -2.95 -11.05
CA ALA A 32 1.44 -3.68 -12.03
C ALA A 32 1.36 -5.20 -11.74
N GLU A 33 2.28 -5.72 -10.92
CA GLU A 33 2.38 -7.14 -10.57
C GLU A 33 2.10 -7.43 -9.10
N ILE A 34 1.39 -6.55 -8.40
CA ILE A 34 1.04 -6.74 -6.99
C ILE A 34 -0.36 -7.34 -6.89
N THR A 35 -0.50 -8.39 -6.10
CA THR A 35 -1.79 -9.01 -5.78
C THR A 35 -2.55 -8.23 -4.71
N TYR A 36 -3.85 -8.49 -4.60
CA TYR A 36 -4.67 -7.88 -3.56
C TYR A 36 -4.13 -8.14 -2.15
N ASP A 37 -3.75 -9.38 -1.87
CA ASP A 37 -3.30 -9.80 -0.54
C ASP A 37 -1.94 -9.17 -0.19
N GLU A 38 -1.00 -9.10 -1.15
CA GLU A 38 0.30 -8.43 -0.94
C GLU A 38 0.15 -6.93 -0.63
N LEU A 39 -0.73 -6.23 -1.36
CA LEU A 39 -0.98 -4.81 -1.08
C LEU A 39 -1.64 -4.65 0.29
N LYS A 40 -2.63 -5.49 0.60
CA LYS A 40 -3.33 -5.42 1.89
C LYS A 40 -2.34 -5.64 3.03
N ASP A 41 -1.49 -6.65 2.94
CA ASP A 41 -0.50 -6.96 3.98
C ASP A 41 0.55 -5.84 4.10
N ALA A 42 1.00 -5.26 2.99
CA ALA A 42 1.89 -4.10 3.01
C ALA A 42 1.22 -2.89 3.69
N LEU A 43 -0.03 -2.60 3.37
CA LEU A 43 -0.79 -1.50 3.98
C LEU A 43 -1.06 -1.74 5.46
N ASP A 44 -1.35 -2.98 5.87
CA ASP A 44 -1.57 -3.34 7.28
C ASP A 44 -0.28 -3.11 8.11
N GLU A 45 0.89 -3.44 7.57
CA GLU A 45 2.17 -3.19 8.23
C GLU A 45 2.52 -1.69 8.27
N ILE A 46 2.36 -0.98 7.16
CA ILE A 46 2.63 0.47 7.10
C ILE A 46 1.70 1.24 8.03
N ALA A 47 0.41 0.88 8.08
CA ALA A 47 -0.54 1.56 8.95
C ALA A 47 -0.11 1.47 10.42
N LYS A 48 0.42 0.32 10.86
CA LYS A 48 0.99 0.17 12.21
C LYS A 48 2.17 1.11 12.39
N ASP A 49 3.11 1.14 11.44
CA ASP A 49 4.29 2.01 11.49
C ASP A 49 3.94 3.50 11.51
N LEU A 50 2.95 3.93 10.72
CA LEU A 50 2.46 5.31 10.71
C LEU A 50 1.86 5.68 12.07
N VAL A 51 1.03 4.79 12.63
CA VAL A 51 0.42 5.00 13.95
C VAL A 51 1.49 5.06 15.04
N TYR A 52 2.46 4.15 15.04
CA TYR A 52 3.57 4.18 16.00
C TYR A 52 4.41 5.43 15.86
N ASN A 53 4.76 5.83 14.64
CA ASN A 53 5.57 7.02 14.41
C ASN A 53 4.88 8.30 14.87
N TYR A 54 3.57 8.41 14.62
CA TYR A 54 2.78 9.53 15.09
C TYR A 54 2.64 9.53 16.62
N LEU A 55 2.29 8.39 17.24
CA LEU A 55 2.05 8.32 18.68
C LEU A 55 3.32 8.46 19.53
N ILE A 56 4.45 7.94 19.05
CA ILE A 56 5.71 7.94 19.83
C ILE A 56 6.54 9.19 19.54
N PHE A 57 6.56 9.66 18.29
CA PHE A 57 7.47 10.71 17.86
C PHE A 57 6.77 12.00 17.40
N GLU A 58 5.43 12.05 17.42
CA GLU A 58 4.62 13.16 16.90
C GLU A 58 5.00 13.55 15.46
N LYS A 59 5.55 12.59 14.70
CA LYS A 59 5.99 12.82 13.33
C LYS A 59 4.85 12.58 12.37
N GLU A 60 4.42 13.64 11.71
CA GLU A 60 3.58 13.53 10.53
C GLU A 60 4.37 12.91 9.37
N VAL A 61 3.77 11.93 8.70
CA VAL A 61 4.38 11.25 7.56
C VAL A 61 3.84 11.87 6.27
N SER A 62 4.73 12.47 5.49
CA SER A 62 4.36 13.00 4.17
C SER A 62 4.01 11.87 3.20
N PHE A 63 3.27 12.20 2.14
CA PHE A 63 2.88 11.24 1.12
C PHE A 63 4.09 10.56 0.45
N ASP A 64 5.20 11.28 0.26
CA ASP A 64 6.40 10.73 -0.37
C ASP A 64 7.13 9.70 0.51
N ILE A 65 7.14 9.94 1.84
CA ILE A 65 7.68 8.98 2.80
C ILE A 65 6.78 7.75 2.86
N PHE A 66 5.45 7.95 2.88
CA PHE A 66 4.50 6.85 2.80
C PHE A 66 4.71 5.99 1.55
N LEU A 67 4.86 6.62 0.38
CA LEU A 67 5.07 5.91 -0.89
C LEU A 67 6.39 5.12 -0.88
N SER A 68 7.46 5.71 -0.32
CA SER A 68 8.76 5.05 -0.21
C SER A 68 8.70 3.83 0.71
N ASN A 69 8.06 3.96 1.88
CA ASN A 69 7.85 2.85 2.80
C ASN A 69 7.00 1.74 2.15
N LEU A 70 5.95 2.12 1.41
CA LEU A 70 5.10 1.16 0.70
C LEU A 70 5.89 0.29 -0.27
N LYS A 71 6.77 0.88 -1.06
CA LYS A 71 7.64 0.13 -1.98
C LYS A 71 8.54 -0.86 -1.24
N ILE A 72 9.12 -0.44 -0.10
CA ILE A 72 9.99 -1.29 0.73
C ILE A 72 9.21 -2.51 1.24
N TYR A 73 8.02 -2.29 1.80
CA TYR A 73 7.18 -3.39 2.32
C TYR A 73 6.74 -4.36 1.22
N LEU A 74 6.32 -3.84 0.07
CA LEU A 74 5.97 -4.66 -1.09
C LEU A 74 7.14 -5.51 -1.58
N TYR A 75 8.34 -4.93 -1.62
CA TYR A 75 9.55 -5.66 -1.96
C TYR A 75 9.85 -6.77 -0.95
N ILE A 76 9.77 -6.49 0.36
CA ILE A 76 9.98 -7.50 1.42
C ILE A 76 8.98 -8.65 1.30
N ILE A 77 7.70 -8.35 1.09
CA ILE A 77 6.64 -9.35 0.99
C ILE A 77 6.85 -10.23 -0.24
N LYS A 78 7.13 -9.64 -1.41
CA LYS A 78 7.40 -10.41 -2.64
C LYS A 78 8.60 -11.35 -2.54
N ASN A 79 9.60 -10.99 -1.73
CA ASN A 79 10.85 -11.74 -1.60
C ASN A 79 10.92 -12.60 -0.33
N ARG A 80 9.82 -12.73 0.43
CA ARG A 80 9.73 -13.66 1.56
C ARG A 80 9.60 -15.09 1.01
N LEU A 81 10.73 -15.78 0.91
CA LEU A 81 10.84 -17.22 0.64
C LEU A 81 10.37 -18.06 1.83
#